data_AF-A0AA38JJ95-F1
#
_entry.id   AF-A0AA38JJ95-F1
#
_cell.length_a   1.000
_cell.length_b   1.000
_cell.length_c   1.000
_cell.angle_alpha   90.00
_cell.angle_beta   90.00
_cell.angle_gamma   90.00
#
_symmetry.space_group_name_H-M   'P 1'
#
loop_
_entity.id
_entity.type
_entity.pdbx_description
1 polymer ?
#
loop_
_entity_poly.entity_id
_entity_poly.type
_entity_poly.pdbx_seq_one_letter_code
_entity_poly.pdbx_strand_id
1 'polypeptide(L)'
;MGPDFLEDTAYIGVLQSINDRGTLNQAAELLDDLEEAQDHVDLEFDSAENVGTDDNESAALDMPELMASIKEVSKGISEKTAQEYARLIKQCETFVHERKLVLEEFKFFCAKPHSQSAQCLAAWIMHYCDEINLDNTAKHPFIERATFTHAQKMRAAATFGFGRIHGLGMQAWHQSEITGKWLGNPSVSETLSSYMLSLRRRKTQKGETATSARAIASPATLSETPRI
;
A
#
# COMPACT_ATOMS: atom_id res chain seq x y z
N MET A 1 -23.48 8.09 16.99
CA MET A 1 -23.78 7.29 15.79
C MET A 1 -23.85 8.27 14.64
N GLY A 2 -22.81 8.33 13.81
CA GLY A 2 -22.93 9.00 12.51
C GLY A 2 -23.81 8.15 11.58
N PRO A 3 -24.41 8.73 10.55
CA PRO A 3 -25.19 7.96 9.57
C PRO A 3 -24.31 6.86 8.96
N ASP A 4 -24.84 5.64 8.92
CA ASP A 4 -24.16 4.49 8.33
C ASP A 4 -24.33 4.59 6.80
N PHE A 5 -23.35 5.16 6.10
CA PHE A 5 -23.40 5.38 4.63
C PHE A 5 -23.51 4.07 3.81
N LEU A 6 -23.50 2.90 4.47
CA LEU A 6 -23.63 1.58 3.87
C LEU A 6 -25.07 1.19 3.50
N GLU A 7 -26.09 1.94 3.96
CA GLU A 7 -27.48 1.74 3.51
C GLU A 7 -27.75 2.37 2.13
N ASP A 8 -26.80 3.14 1.59
CA ASP A 8 -26.92 3.75 0.28
C ASP A 8 -26.49 2.76 -0.81
N THR A 9 -27.39 2.45 -1.75
CA THR A 9 -27.18 1.47 -2.84
C THR A 9 -26.01 1.82 -3.77
N ALA A 10 -25.45 3.03 -3.61
CA ALA A 10 -24.33 3.57 -4.35
C ALA A 10 -23.00 2.78 -4.25
N TYR A 11 -22.88 1.82 -3.33
CA TYR A 11 -21.59 1.15 -3.02
C TYR A 11 -21.64 -0.38 -3.04
N ILE A 12 -22.69 -0.95 -3.64
CA ILE A 12 -22.87 -2.40 -3.80
C ILE A 12 -21.64 -3.06 -4.45
N GLY A 13 -20.95 -2.37 -5.37
CA GLY A 13 -19.79 -2.92 -6.06
C GLY A 13 -18.64 -3.29 -5.13
N VAL A 14 -18.36 -2.46 -4.11
CA VAL A 14 -17.31 -2.72 -3.11
C VAL A 14 -17.64 -3.97 -2.30
N LEU A 15 -18.87 -4.05 -1.77
CA LEU A 15 -19.31 -5.16 -0.94
C LEU A 15 -19.34 -6.49 -1.70
N GLN A 16 -19.79 -6.48 -2.96
CA GLN A 16 -19.80 -7.69 -3.80
C GLN A 16 -18.38 -8.15 -4.16
N SER A 17 -17.48 -7.21 -4.48
CA SER A 17 -16.08 -7.52 -4.77
C SER A 17 -15.32 -8.20 -3.63
N ILE A 18 -15.77 -7.95 -2.39
CA ILE A 18 -15.20 -8.53 -1.16
C ILE A 18 -15.80 -9.92 -0.87
N ASN A 19 -17.05 -10.16 -1.27
CA ASN A 19 -17.79 -11.37 -0.89
C ASN A 19 -17.53 -12.58 -1.81
N ASP A 20 -16.88 -12.39 -2.96
CA ASP A 20 -16.40 -13.47 -3.83
C ASP A 20 -15.17 -14.16 -3.18
N ARG A 21 -15.45 -15.23 -2.42
CA ARG A 21 -14.60 -15.84 -1.37
C ARG A 21 -13.24 -16.43 -1.81
N GLY A 22 -12.28 -16.40 -0.87
CA GLY A 22 -11.14 -17.33 -0.78
C GLY A 22 -10.07 -17.01 0.28
N THR A 23 -10.31 -17.42 1.54
CA THR A 23 -9.40 -17.80 2.66
C THR A 23 -8.27 -16.89 3.21
N LEU A 24 -8.25 -16.84 4.56
CA LEU A 24 -7.49 -16.02 5.52
C LEU A 24 -5.94 -16.17 5.60
N ASN A 25 -5.28 -16.92 4.72
CA ASN A 25 -3.82 -17.17 4.85
C ASN A 25 -2.92 -16.28 3.98
N GLN A 26 -3.48 -15.38 3.16
CA GLN A 26 -2.72 -14.58 2.17
C GLN A 26 -2.59 -13.09 2.50
N ALA A 27 -3.14 -12.62 3.63
CA ALA A 27 -2.97 -11.23 4.05
C ALA A 27 -1.51 -10.91 4.41
N ALA A 28 -0.76 -11.92 4.91
CA ALA A 28 0.67 -11.80 5.17
C ALA A 28 1.50 -11.69 3.87
N GLU A 29 1.16 -12.45 2.82
CA GLU A 29 1.84 -12.36 1.51
C GLU A 29 1.68 -10.98 0.85
N LEU A 30 0.52 -10.32 1.01
CA LEU A 30 0.32 -8.96 0.52
C LEU A 30 1.02 -7.88 1.35
N LEU A 31 1.41 -8.19 2.59
CA LEU A 31 2.25 -7.30 3.42
C LEU A 31 3.73 -7.49 3.08
N ASP A 32 4.15 -8.70 2.69
CA ASP A 32 5.49 -8.98 2.16
C ASP A 32 5.75 -8.26 0.83
N ASP A 33 4.76 -8.22 -0.07
CA ASP A 33 4.84 -7.48 -1.35
C ASP A 33 4.97 -5.94 -1.15
N LEU A 34 4.86 -5.41 0.07
CA LEU A 34 5.06 -3.97 0.38
C LEU A 34 6.51 -3.63 0.76
N GLU A 35 7.38 -4.63 0.97
CA GLU A 35 8.79 -4.41 1.33
C GLU A 35 9.69 -4.23 0.09
N GLU A 36 9.22 -4.55 -1.12
CA GLU A 36 9.95 -4.37 -2.39
C GLU A 36 10.14 -2.92 -2.85
N ALA A 37 9.77 -1.92 -2.05
CA ALA A 37 10.10 -0.51 -2.28
C ALA A 37 11.45 -0.09 -1.67
N GLN A 38 12.34 -1.04 -1.37
CA GLN A 38 13.72 -0.75 -1.02
C GLN A 38 14.52 -0.46 -2.31
N ASP A 39 14.73 0.83 -2.59
CA ASP A 39 15.82 1.26 -3.47
C ASP A 39 17.12 0.67 -2.90
N HIS A 40 17.84 -0.12 -3.71
CA HIS A 40 19.14 -0.69 -3.38
C HIS A 40 20.10 0.44 -3.02
N VAL A 41 20.40 0.62 -1.74
CA VAL A 41 21.50 1.49 -1.32
C VAL A 41 22.77 0.69 -1.56
N ASP A 42 23.43 0.94 -2.69
CA ASP A 42 24.80 0.50 -2.92
C ASP A 42 25.68 1.16 -1.84
N LEU A 43 25.89 0.45 -0.74
CA LEU A 43 26.95 0.76 0.20
C LEU A 43 28.25 0.30 -0.46
N GLU A 44 28.83 1.15 -1.30
CA GLU A 44 30.24 1.06 -1.65
C GLU A 44 31.04 1.28 -0.36
N PHE A 45 31.37 0.18 0.31
CA PHE A 45 32.36 0.16 1.36
C PHE A 45 33.72 0.28 0.69
N ASP A 46 34.14 1.53 0.44
CA ASP A 46 35.52 1.82 0.07
C ASP A 46 36.41 1.48 1.28
N SER A 47 36.90 0.24 1.29
CA SER A 47 38.01 -0.20 2.14
C SER A 47 39.28 0.58 1.74
N ALA A 48 39.39 1.80 2.24
CA ALA A 48 40.64 2.56 2.22
C ALA A 48 41.58 1.99 3.29
N GLU A 49 42.40 1.01 2.91
CA GLU A 49 43.65 0.75 3.62
C GLU A 49 44.69 1.79 3.16
N ASN A 50 44.98 2.80 3.99
CA ASN A 50 46.37 3.25 4.09
C ASN A 50 46.70 3.97 5.41
N VAL A 51 47.81 3.52 6.00
CA VAL A 51 48.81 4.27 6.77
C VAL A 51 48.35 4.97 8.05
N GLY A 52 48.85 4.44 9.16
CA GLY A 52 48.66 4.99 10.49
C GLY A 52 49.34 6.33 10.72
N THR A 53 48.79 7.05 11.68
CA THR A 53 49.55 7.87 12.63
C THR A 53 48.75 7.93 13.92
N ASP A 54 49.42 7.68 15.05
CA ASP A 54 48.99 8.06 16.39
C ASP A 54 48.53 9.53 16.39
N ASP A 55 47.38 9.82 16.98
CA ASP A 55 47.32 10.71 18.14
C ASP A 55 45.92 10.77 18.74
N ASN A 56 45.93 10.76 20.07
CA ASN A 56 44.84 10.73 21.02
C ASN A 56 43.98 12.00 20.98
N GLU A 57 42.76 11.89 20.46
CA GLU A 57 41.63 12.77 20.82
C GLU A 57 40.39 11.88 20.92
N SER A 58 39.90 11.63 22.14
CA SER A 58 38.64 10.92 22.34
C SER A 58 37.51 11.84 21.86
N ALA A 59 37.24 11.80 20.56
CA ALA A 59 36.07 12.41 19.95
C ALA A 59 34.85 11.78 20.64
N ALA A 60 34.31 12.48 21.63
CA ALA A 60 33.05 12.10 22.25
C ALA A 60 32.04 12.04 21.11
N LEU A 61 31.52 10.84 20.84
CA LEU A 61 30.49 10.62 19.82
C LEU A 61 29.38 11.64 20.08
N ASP A 62 29.14 12.53 19.12
CA ASP A 62 28.08 13.52 19.19
C ASP A 62 26.74 12.78 19.10
N MET A 63 26.23 12.37 20.27
CA MET A 63 25.00 11.60 20.40
C MET A 63 23.81 12.27 19.69
N PRO A 64 23.64 13.60 19.72
CA PRO A 64 22.70 14.32 18.85
C PRO A 64 22.84 14.02 17.35
N GLU A 65 24.05 14.07 16.79
CA GLU A 65 24.33 13.79 15.38
C GLU A 65 24.06 12.31 15.05
N LEU A 66 24.46 11.40 15.94
CA LEU A 66 24.16 9.98 15.82
C LEU A 66 22.65 9.72 15.88
N MET A 67 21.92 10.37 16.77
CA MET A 67 20.46 10.25 16.87
C MET A 67 19.75 10.85 15.65
N ALA A 68 20.25 11.95 15.10
CA ALA A 68 19.75 12.53 13.85
C ALA A 68 20.00 11.56 12.68
N SER A 69 21.19 10.98 12.60
CA SER A 69 21.55 9.99 11.58
C SER A 69 20.72 8.72 11.70
N ILE A 70 20.57 8.16 12.91
CA ILE A 70 19.70 6.99 13.19
C ILE A 70 18.27 7.31 12.76
N LYS A 71 17.75 8.51 13.09
CA LYS A 71 16.40 8.92 12.71
C LYS A 71 16.25 9.05 11.19
N GLU A 72 17.27 9.54 10.50
CA GLU A 72 17.29 9.68 9.04
C GLU A 72 17.30 8.31 8.36
N VAL A 73 18.20 7.41 8.75
CA VAL A 73 18.25 6.04 8.19
C VAL A 73 17.04 5.20 8.60
N SER A 74 16.46 5.47 9.78
CA SER A 74 15.22 4.82 10.25
C SER A 74 13.95 5.38 9.61
N LYS A 75 14.04 6.32 8.66
CA LYS A 75 12.86 6.75 7.88
C LYS A 75 12.28 5.59 7.06
N GLY A 76 13.12 4.63 6.64
CA GLY A 76 12.71 3.39 5.97
C GLY A 76 12.06 3.58 4.59
N ILE A 77 12.03 4.82 4.06
CA ILE A 77 11.55 5.16 2.72
C ILE A 77 12.41 6.29 2.16
N SER A 78 12.65 6.29 0.85
CA SER A 78 13.33 7.42 0.19
C SER A 78 12.44 8.68 0.20
N GLU A 79 13.06 9.85 0.13
CA GLU A 79 12.35 11.14 0.08
C GLU A 79 11.37 11.20 -1.10
N LYS A 80 11.75 10.63 -2.25
CA LYS A 80 10.91 10.51 -3.44
C LYS A 80 9.65 9.67 -3.16
N THR A 81 9.81 8.56 -2.44
CA THR A 81 8.68 7.70 -2.03
C THR A 81 7.77 8.41 -1.04
N ALA A 82 8.34 9.16 -0.08
CA ALA A 82 7.55 9.96 0.86
C ALA A 82 6.71 11.03 0.15
N GLN A 83 7.28 11.72 -0.85
CA GLN A 83 6.57 12.71 -1.66
C GLN A 83 5.43 12.08 -2.48
N GLU A 84 5.68 10.91 -3.08
CA GLU A 84 4.65 10.19 -3.82
C GLU A 84 3.51 9.73 -2.90
N TYR A 85 3.82 9.23 -1.70
CA TYR A 85 2.81 8.89 -0.71
C TYR A 85 2.01 10.12 -0.26
N ALA A 86 2.65 11.26 -0.03
CA ALA A 86 1.95 12.50 0.30
C ALA A 86 0.98 12.91 -0.83
N ARG A 87 1.39 12.78 -2.09
CA ARG A 87 0.54 13.04 -3.26
C ARG A 87 -0.67 12.12 -3.30
N LEU A 88 -0.46 10.82 -3.08
CA LEU A 88 -1.52 9.80 -3.07
C LEU A 88 -2.49 9.97 -1.89
N ILE A 89 -1.98 10.31 -0.69
CA ILE A 89 -2.81 10.63 0.48
C ILE A 89 -3.74 11.80 0.17
N LYS A 90 -3.21 12.89 -0.40
CA LYS A 90 -4.01 14.05 -0.79
C LYS A 90 -5.08 13.70 -1.84
N GLN A 91 -4.73 12.85 -2.81
CA GLN A 91 -5.68 12.36 -3.82
C GLN A 91 -6.81 11.54 -3.18
N CYS A 92 -6.49 10.70 -2.19
CA CYS A 92 -7.47 9.93 -1.44
C CYS A 92 -8.42 10.84 -0.64
N GLU A 93 -7.89 11.83 0.09
CA GLU A 93 -8.73 12.81 0.81
C GLU A 93 -9.68 13.55 -0.13
N THR A 94 -9.15 14.03 -1.26
CA THR A 94 -9.95 14.71 -2.27
C THR A 94 -11.09 13.82 -2.78
N PHE A 95 -10.77 12.57 -3.14
CA PHE A 95 -11.77 11.61 -3.61
C PHE A 95 -12.88 11.34 -2.56
N VAL A 96 -12.50 11.11 -1.31
CA VAL A 96 -13.43 10.80 -0.22
C VAL A 96 -14.40 11.96 0.02
N HIS A 97 -13.92 13.20 -0.06
CA HIS A 97 -14.76 14.39 0.07
C HIS A 97 -15.65 14.64 -1.16
N GLU A 98 -15.10 14.57 -2.37
CA GLU A 98 -15.87 14.75 -3.62
C GLU A 98 -17.01 13.74 -3.77
N ARG A 99 -16.79 12.52 -3.30
CA ARG A 99 -17.79 11.44 -3.29
C ARG A 99 -18.70 11.46 -2.06
N LYS A 100 -18.52 12.42 -1.15
CA LYS A 100 -19.30 12.56 0.09
C LYS A 100 -19.29 11.30 0.96
N LEU A 101 -18.17 10.56 0.94
CA LEU A 101 -17.96 9.36 1.77
C LEU A 101 -17.63 9.72 3.21
N VAL A 102 -17.16 10.94 3.43
CA VAL A 102 -16.95 11.56 4.75
C VAL A 102 -17.52 12.97 4.69
N LEU A 103 -18.08 13.45 5.81
CA LEU A 103 -18.58 14.83 5.88
C LEU A 103 -17.41 15.81 5.68
N GLU A 104 -17.66 16.90 4.95
CA GLU A 104 -16.63 17.86 4.54
C GLU A 104 -15.83 18.44 5.71
N GLU A 105 -16.41 18.50 6.91
CA GLU A 105 -15.74 19.00 8.11
C GLU A 105 -14.71 18.04 8.73
N PHE A 106 -14.67 16.75 8.33
CA PHE A 106 -13.78 15.76 8.95
C PHE A 106 -12.62 15.35 8.05
N LYS A 107 -11.41 15.39 8.61
CA LYS A 107 -10.23 14.83 7.96
C LYS A 107 -10.34 13.31 7.87
N PHE A 108 -10.18 12.76 6.67
CA PHE A 108 -10.18 11.32 6.46
C PHE A 108 -8.99 10.64 7.13
N PHE A 109 -7.78 11.17 6.91
CA PHE A 109 -6.60 10.72 7.63
C PHE A 109 -6.53 11.42 9.00
N CYS A 110 -6.71 10.64 10.06
CA CYS A 110 -6.66 11.13 11.43
C CYS A 110 -6.36 9.99 12.42
N ALA A 111 -6.07 10.36 13.68
CA ALA A 111 -5.79 9.40 14.75
C ALA A 111 -7.03 8.63 15.24
N LYS A 112 -8.24 8.97 14.76
CA LYS A 112 -9.49 8.30 15.10
C LYS A 112 -10.33 8.12 13.83
N PRO A 113 -9.91 7.24 12.91
CA PRO A 113 -10.56 7.08 11.62
C PRO A 113 -12.03 6.67 11.78
N HIS A 114 -12.86 7.02 10.80
CA HIS A 114 -14.26 6.59 10.75
C HIS A 114 -14.35 5.06 10.64
N SER A 115 -15.42 4.46 11.15
CA SER A 115 -15.64 3.00 11.10
C SER A 115 -15.53 2.43 9.68
N GLN A 116 -15.95 3.23 8.69
CA GLN A 116 -15.98 2.86 7.28
C GLN A 116 -14.70 3.22 6.51
N SER A 117 -13.61 3.60 7.20
CA SER A 117 -12.39 4.07 6.52
C SER A 117 -11.78 3.01 5.61
N ALA A 118 -11.87 1.73 5.99
CA ALA A 118 -11.42 0.61 5.17
C ALA A 118 -12.19 0.52 3.84
N GLN A 119 -13.52 0.69 3.89
CA GLN A 119 -14.40 0.69 2.73
C GLN A 119 -14.14 1.91 1.84
N CYS A 120 -13.87 3.07 2.43
CA CYS A 120 -13.49 4.27 1.68
C CYS A 120 -12.18 4.08 0.91
N LEU A 121 -11.18 3.42 1.52
CA LEU A 121 -9.94 3.06 0.82
C LEU A 121 -10.20 2.08 -0.32
N ALA A 122 -11.03 1.06 -0.11
CA ALA A 122 -11.41 0.12 -1.15
C ALA A 122 -12.15 0.82 -2.30
N ALA A 123 -13.08 1.72 -1.99
CA ALA A 123 -13.80 2.54 -2.97
C ALA A 123 -12.84 3.44 -3.78
N TRP A 124 -11.84 4.04 -3.12
CA TRP A 124 -10.83 4.85 -3.78
C TRP A 124 -10.00 4.02 -4.77
N ILE A 125 -9.48 2.87 -4.34
CA ILE A 125 -8.74 1.96 -5.23
C ILE A 125 -9.65 1.44 -6.36
N MET A 126 -10.90 1.10 -6.05
CA MET A 126 -11.87 0.66 -7.04
C MET A 126 -12.10 1.72 -8.12
N HIS A 127 -12.23 2.98 -7.71
CA HIS A 127 -12.48 4.07 -8.64
C HIS A 127 -11.36 4.26 -9.66
N TYR A 128 -10.09 4.10 -9.26
CA TYR A 128 -8.95 4.35 -10.15
C TYR A 128 -8.40 3.10 -10.84
N CYS A 129 -8.46 1.94 -10.19
CA CYS A 129 -7.76 0.74 -10.65
C CYS A 129 -8.69 -0.35 -11.18
N ASP A 130 -9.95 -0.36 -10.78
CA ASP A 130 -10.87 -1.45 -11.15
C ASP A 130 -11.63 -1.17 -12.43
N GLU A 131 -12.21 -2.23 -12.99
CA GLU A 131 -13.09 -2.22 -14.16
C GLU A 131 -14.55 -2.03 -13.77
N ILE A 132 -14.83 -2.07 -12.48
CA ILE A 132 -16.16 -1.96 -11.89
C ILE A 132 -16.27 -0.58 -11.24
N ASN A 133 -17.38 0.10 -11.46
CA ASN A 133 -17.75 1.34 -10.78
C ASN A 133 -18.23 1.05 -9.35
N LEU A 134 -18.36 2.09 -8.54
CA LEU A 134 -18.85 1.96 -7.15
C LEU A 134 -20.28 1.39 -7.08
N ASP A 135 -21.09 1.71 -8.09
CA ASP A 135 -22.46 1.21 -8.28
C ASP A 135 -22.54 -0.20 -8.88
N ASN A 136 -21.40 -0.90 -8.97
CA ASN A 136 -21.25 -2.23 -9.56
C ASN A 136 -21.43 -2.32 -11.09
N THR A 137 -21.57 -1.20 -11.79
CA THR A 137 -21.63 -1.21 -13.25
C THR A 137 -20.24 -1.39 -13.86
N ALA A 138 -20.17 -1.96 -15.06
CA ALA A 138 -18.92 -2.02 -15.80
C ALA A 138 -18.50 -0.60 -16.24
N LYS A 139 -17.22 -0.25 -16.03
CA LYS A 139 -16.65 0.98 -16.56
C LYS A 139 -16.59 0.93 -18.08
N HIS A 140 -16.75 2.09 -18.69
CA HIS A 140 -16.60 2.24 -20.13
C HIS A 140 -15.18 1.82 -20.60
N PRO A 141 -15.03 1.05 -21.69
CA PRO A 141 -13.72 0.55 -22.15
C PRO A 141 -12.66 1.62 -22.45
N PHE A 142 -13.08 2.85 -22.77
CA PHE A 142 -12.18 3.98 -23.04
C PHE A 142 -11.72 4.74 -21.80
N ILE A 143 -12.24 4.41 -20.62
CA ILE A 143 -11.73 4.98 -19.38
C ILE A 143 -10.45 4.21 -19.04
N GLU A 144 -9.33 4.92 -18.91
CA GLU A 144 -8.07 4.32 -18.49
C GLU A 144 -8.16 3.84 -17.03
N ARG A 145 -7.56 2.68 -16.72
CA ARG A 145 -7.50 2.12 -15.37
C ARG A 145 -6.06 1.93 -14.99
N ALA A 146 -5.72 2.38 -13.78
CA ALA A 146 -4.39 2.16 -13.26
C ALA A 146 -4.12 0.66 -13.00
N THR A 147 -2.84 0.31 -12.98
CA THR A 147 -2.36 -1.08 -12.79
C THR A 147 -2.54 -1.57 -11.35
N PHE A 148 -2.41 -2.87 -11.13
CA PHE A 148 -2.35 -3.45 -9.79
C PHE A 148 -1.18 -2.87 -8.98
N THR A 149 -0.02 -2.65 -9.61
CA THR A 149 1.12 -1.98 -8.97
C THR A 149 0.75 -0.57 -8.47
N HIS A 150 -0.07 0.17 -9.22
CA HIS A 150 -0.56 1.47 -8.74
C HIS A 150 -1.50 1.31 -7.53
N ALA A 151 -2.38 0.30 -7.55
CA ALA A 151 -3.23 -0.03 -6.40
C ALA A 151 -2.40 -0.38 -5.14
N GLN A 152 -1.29 -1.11 -5.30
CA GLN A 152 -0.35 -1.39 -4.20
C GLN A 152 0.24 -0.09 -3.63
N LYS A 153 0.67 0.84 -4.49
CA LYS A 153 1.16 2.16 -4.06
C LYS A 153 0.10 2.97 -3.33
N MET A 154 -1.15 2.96 -3.80
CA MET A 154 -2.28 3.61 -3.14
C MET A 154 -2.50 3.05 -1.73
N ARG A 155 -2.49 1.71 -1.58
CA ARG A 155 -2.58 1.06 -0.26
C ARG A 155 -1.39 1.41 0.62
N ALA A 156 -0.16 1.38 0.08
CA ALA A 156 1.07 1.72 0.80
C ALA A 156 1.03 3.16 1.33
N ALA A 157 0.57 4.10 0.50
CA ALA A 157 0.39 5.50 0.90
C ALA A 157 -0.64 5.63 2.04
N ALA A 158 -1.74 4.88 1.99
CA ALA A 158 -2.71 4.87 3.08
C ALA A 158 -2.13 4.26 4.37
N THR A 159 -1.36 3.19 4.25
CA THR A 159 -0.61 2.56 5.36
C THR A 159 0.37 3.55 5.99
N PHE A 160 1.11 4.30 5.18
CA PHE A 160 2.00 5.37 5.62
C PHE A 160 1.22 6.50 6.32
N GLY A 161 0.12 6.97 5.73
CA GLY A 161 -0.72 8.02 6.29
C GLY A 161 -1.27 7.66 7.67
N PHE A 162 -2.02 6.57 7.78
CA PHE A 162 -2.58 6.15 9.06
C PHE A 162 -1.51 5.67 10.05
N GLY A 163 -0.54 4.89 9.58
CA GLY A 163 0.47 4.27 10.43
C GLY A 163 1.53 5.25 10.93
N ARG A 164 2.20 5.96 10.01
CA ARG A 164 3.34 6.84 10.31
C ARG A 164 2.89 8.25 10.69
N ILE A 165 2.02 8.87 9.88
CA ILE A 165 1.63 10.28 10.09
C ILE A 165 0.68 10.41 11.29
N HIS A 166 -0.28 9.49 11.42
CA HIS A 166 -1.28 9.52 12.50
C HIS A 166 -1.01 8.56 13.65
N GLY A 167 0.11 7.83 13.62
CA GLY A 167 0.59 7.03 14.76
C GLY A 167 -0.25 5.79 15.07
N LEU A 168 -1.04 5.29 14.11
CA LEU A 168 -1.84 4.07 14.30
C LEU A 168 -1.03 2.78 14.12
N GLY A 169 0.21 2.90 13.65
CA GLY A 169 1.08 1.76 13.36
C GLY A 169 0.47 0.76 12.38
N MET A 170 0.86 -0.51 12.51
CA MET A 170 0.38 -1.64 11.71
C MET A 170 -0.69 -2.47 12.44
N GLN A 171 -1.31 -1.91 13.50
CA GLN A 171 -2.31 -2.64 14.27
C GLN A 171 -3.51 -2.97 13.38
N ALA A 172 -3.96 -4.24 13.41
CA ALA A 172 -5.10 -4.71 12.65
C ALA A 172 -6.35 -3.85 12.93
N TRP A 173 -7.07 -3.48 11.86
CA TRP A 173 -8.31 -2.72 11.96
C TRP A 173 -9.43 -3.58 12.57
N HIS A 174 -9.95 -3.18 13.73
CA HIS A 174 -10.99 -3.93 14.43
C HIS A 174 -11.87 -3.01 15.29
N GLN A 175 -13.07 -3.48 15.62
CA GLN A 175 -13.92 -2.82 16.60
C GLN A 175 -13.60 -3.34 18.00
N SER A 176 -13.34 -2.43 18.94
CA SER A 176 -13.11 -2.76 20.35
C SER A 176 -14.40 -3.29 20.98
N GLU A 177 -14.36 -4.50 21.54
CA GLU A 177 -15.50 -5.10 22.25
C GLU A 177 -15.90 -4.29 23.51
N ILE A 178 -14.92 -3.64 24.15
CA ILE A 178 -15.14 -2.88 25.38
C ILE A 178 -15.74 -1.50 25.08
N THR A 179 -15.19 -0.80 24.09
CA THR A 179 -15.53 0.62 23.84
C THR A 179 -16.48 0.82 22.66
N GLY A 180 -16.68 -0.19 21.82
CA GLY A 180 -17.40 -0.11 20.55
C GLY A 180 -16.71 0.76 19.49
N LYS A 181 -15.53 1.32 19.78
CA LYS A 181 -14.78 2.18 18.87
C LYS A 181 -13.91 1.35 17.94
N TRP A 182 -13.71 1.85 16.73
CA TRP A 182 -12.77 1.26 15.78
C TRP A 182 -11.35 1.68 16.11
N LEU A 183 -10.44 0.70 16.11
CA LEU A 183 -9.03 0.83 16.46
C LEU A 183 -8.15 0.17 15.41
N GLY A 184 -6.89 0.61 15.33
CA GLY A 184 -5.90 0.13 14.38
C GLY A 184 -5.84 0.96 13.11
N ASN A 185 -5.19 0.41 12.07
CA ASN A 185 -4.98 1.09 10.80
C ASN A 185 -5.94 0.55 9.73
N PRO A 186 -6.83 1.40 9.16
CA PRO A 186 -7.79 0.96 8.13
C PRO A 186 -7.17 0.27 6.91
N SER A 187 -5.92 0.59 6.55
CA SER A 187 -5.25 0.00 5.37
C SER A 187 -4.80 -1.45 5.56
N VAL A 188 -4.74 -1.93 6.80
CA VAL A 188 -4.45 -3.32 7.19
C VAL A 188 -5.72 -4.08 7.58
N SER A 189 -6.90 -3.57 7.21
CA SER A 189 -8.16 -4.28 7.39
C SER A 189 -8.25 -5.54 6.53
N GLU A 190 -9.00 -6.53 7.02
CA GLU A 190 -9.35 -7.73 6.25
C GLU A 190 -10.13 -7.35 4.98
N THR A 191 -11.08 -6.41 5.11
CA THR A 191 -11.88 -5.88 4.01
C THR A 191 -11.02 -5.38 2.84
N LEU A 192 -10.03 -4.51 3.11
CA LEU A 192 -9.17 -3.98 2.06
C LEU A 192 -8.22 -5.05 1.51
N SER A 193 -7.72 -5.94 2.36
CA SER A 193 -6.83 -7.04 1.94
C SER A 193 -7.53 -7.99 0.98
N SER A 194 -8.74 -8.43 1.33
CA SER A 194 -9.59 -9.27 0.46
C SER A 194 -9.91 -8.57 -0.86
N TYR A 195 -10.23 -7.27 -0.82
CA TYR A 195 -10.44 -6.50 -2.03
C TYR A 195 -9.21 -6.46 -2.95
N MET A 196 -8.01 -6.22 -2.38
CA MET A 196 -6.76 -6.21 -3.14
C MET A 196 -6.45 -7.57 -3.80
N LEU A 197 -6.71 -8.68 -3.12
CA LEU A 197 -6.57 -10.02 -3.70
C LEU A 197 -7.51 -10.23 -4.89
N SER A 198 -8.78 -9.86 -4.73
CA SER A 198 -9.77 -9.95 -5.81
C SER A 198 -9.39 -9.08 -7.00
N LEU A 199 -8.90 -7.85 -6.73
CA LEU A 199 -8.40 -6.95 -7.77
C LEU A 199 -7.22 -7.57 -8.53
N ARG A 200 -6.21 -8.12 -7.82
CA ARG A 200 -5.05 -8.79 -8.43
C ARG A 200 -5.50 -9.89 -9.40
N ARG A 201 -6.42 -10.76 -8.96
CA ARG A 201 -6.96 -11.85 -9.78
C ARG A 201 -7.65 -11.32 -11.04
N ARG A 202 -8.51 -10.30 -10.91
CA ARG A 202 -9.18 -9.67 -12.07
C ARG A 202 -8.18 -9.07 -13.06
N LYS A 203 -7.14 -8.40 -12.57
CA LYS A 203 -6.09 -7.80 -13.41
C LYS A 203 -5.29 -8.87 -14.16
N THR A 204 -4.87 -9.94 -13.49
CA THR A 204 -4.17 -11.06 -14.13
C THR A 204 -5.04 -11.75 -15.17
N GLN A 205 -6.33 -11.97 -14.90
CA GLN A 205 -7.26 -12.55 -15.88
C GLN A 205 -7.41 -11.69 -17.16
N LYS A 206 -7.22 -10.37 -17.05
CA LYS A 206 -7.22 -9.45 -18.19
C LYS A 206 -5.86 -9.32 -18.88
N GLY A 207 -4.87 -10.14 -18.49
CA GLY A 207 -3.55 -10.16 -19.10
C GLY A 207 -2.57 -9.15 -18.52
N GLU A 208 -2.88 -8.50 -17.40
CA GLU A 208 -1.85 -7.76 -16.66
C GLU A 208 -0.82 -8.77 -16.16
N THR A 209 0.44 -8.60 -16.58
CA THR A 209 1.51 -9.51 -16.20
C THR A 209 1.64 -9.50 -14.69
N ALA A 210 1.49 -10.66 -14.06
CA ALA A 210 1.73 -10.79 -12.63
C ALA A 210 3.17 -10.32 -12.36
N THR A 211 3.32 -9.30 -11.54
CA THR A 211 4.62 -8.94 -10.97
C THR A 211 5.00 -10.09 -10.04
N SER A 212 5.71 -11.09 -10.58
CA SER A 212 6.43 -12.08 -9.80
C SER A 212 7.82 -12.18 -10.39
N ALA A 213 8.82 -12.32 -9.52
CA ALA A 213 10.20 -12.57 -9.88
C ALA A 213 10.30 -13.56 -11.05
N ARG A 214 11.05 -13.17 -12.07
CA ARG A 214 11.23 -13.89 -13.34
C ARG A 214 11.42 -15.39 -13.10
N ALA A 215 10.52 -16.21 -13.64
CA ALA A 215 10.87 -17.60 -13.95
C ALA A 215 11.94 -17.56 -15.06
N ILE A 216 13.20 -17.74 -14.68
CA ILE A 216 14.29 -17.97 -15.63
C ILE A 216 14.07 -19.36 -16.23
N ALA A 217 13.21 -19.46 -17.24
CA ALA A 217 13.19 -20.63 -18.10
C ALA A 217 14.29 -20.42 -19.17
N SER A 218 15.44 -21.05 -18.97
CA SER A 218 16.46 -21.14 -20.01
C SER A 218 15.84 -21.80 -21.25
N PRO A 219 15.98 -21.22 -22.46
CA PRO A 219 15.46 -21.85 -23.67
C PRO A 219 16.19 -23.18 -23.89
N ALA A 220 15.43 -24.27 -23.91
CA ALA A 220 15.92 -25.57 -24.35
C ALA A 220 16.41 -25.44 -25.80
N THR A 221 17.71 -25.62 -26.01
CA THR A 221 18.33 -25.73 -27.33
C THR A 221 17.80 -26.96 -28.05
N LEU A 222 16.84 -26.78 -28.95
CA LEU A 222 16.57 -27.74 -30.02
C LEU A 222 17.66 -27.58 -31.08
N SER A 223 18.68 -28.44 -31.05
CA SER A 223 19.54 -28.65 -32.21
C SER A 223 18.94 -29.79 -33.05
N GLU A 224 18.17 -29.42 -34.07
CA GLU A 224 17.85 -30.33 -35.17
C GLU A 224 19.10 -30.65 -36.00
N THR A 225 19.19 -31.92 -36.39
CA THR A 225 20.16 -32.57 -37.30
C THR A 225 20.30 -31.89 -38.68
N PRO A 226 21.47 -31.98 -39.34
CA PRO A 226 21.54 -32.01 -40.79
C PRO A 226 21.63 -33.46 -41.31
N ARG A 227 20.74 -33.79 -42.24
CA ARG A 227 20.86 -34.95 -43.15
C ARG A 227 22.01 -34.71 -44.13
N ILE A 228 22.82 -35.74 -44.37
CA ILE A 228 23.21 -36.21 -45.73
C ILE A 228 23.24 -37.73 -45.68
#